data_AF-A0A3B9L288-F1
#
_entry.id   AF-A0A3B9L288-F1
#
_cell.length_a   1.000
_cell.length_b   1.000
_cell.length_c   1.000
_cell.angle_alpha   90.00
_cell.angle_beta   90.00
_cell.angle_gamma   90.00
#
_symmetry.space_group_name_H-M   'P 1'
#
loop_
_entity.id
_entity.type
_entity.pdbx_description
1 polymer ?
#
loop_
_entity_poly.entity_id
_entity_poly.type
_entity_poly.pdbx_seq_one_letter_code
_entity_poly.pdbx_strand_id
1 'polypeptide(L)'
;MKAAEIESVLEAAEADGLLSPEIEFGAAFRAAGRHRRPMTEESLRNVASAYASAGLLGASQIATAEMLERLGDAPRNAELAEAIASGLPQDILEEALRQPDGFSRTADALRIAAANVQPPPTAVFSANSANSEFDPLLLAALKEGAEIFLAQEDVAPARQASRLLDVSLAISPDGLESDLLCTVAEAAGRSLGDGVLLINGLGAAVLSLGLPYDSDEGRAVAAALCAVVKSFATGASLSAAHAGVLGLEARRASSRKSCNVAILPISDFADLMPDCESEGAAPVCTVLTYSDEGPTLARCARLAISRTAPESLPTILERVANCGGEDLEAALGADRLKDRGFSDAALDRVSRALSDGLPLNAAFSRWVLGDEIISDDLKLAPEKFDSDGLALLSAMGFSRKDIAKAEAAVDGTAEDIAAAEFRQCGLELHVSAEAELAFASACAEALGGNTAIRVTGRNGLDMADAAIAAGLSTLLVGIRAPANDDVADRMEQILALADELAIESGASFAADENTSVSDGHGQSARTRLPDRRKGYIQKASVGGHKVYLHTGEFEDGALGEIFIDMHKEGAAFRSLMNNFAIATSIGLQYGVPLEEFVDA
;
A
#
# COMPACT_ATOMS: atom_id res chain seq x y z
N MET A 1 26.46 3.34 -34.88
CA MET A 1 27.26 3.16 -33.65
C MET A 1 28.09 1.88 -33.72
N LYS A 2 29.37 1.96 -33.33
CA LYS A 2 30.26 0.80 -33.13
C LYS A 2 30.02 0.19 -31.74
N ALA A 3 30.46 -1.04 -31.48
CA ALA A 3 30.24 -1.71 -30.18
C ALA A 3 30.74 -0.89 -28.97
N ALA A 4 31.99 -0.42 -29.01
CA ALA A 4 32.56 0.41 -27.92
C ALA A 4 31.85 1.75 -27.70
N GLU A 5 31.22 2.29 -28.75
CA GLU A 5 30.43 3.53 -28.66
C GLU A 5 29.06 3.25 -28.04
N ILE A 6 28.46 2.08 -28.29
CA ILE A 6 27.22 1.66 -27.65
C ILE A 6 27.45 1.49 -26.15
N GLU A 7 28.49 0.74 -25.77
CA GLU A 7 28.85 0.50 -24.36
C GLU A 7 29.07 1.82 -23.61
N SER A 8 29.85 2.75 -24.17
CA SER A 8 30.09 4.06 -23.56
C SER A 8 28.81 4.91 -23.40
N VAL A 9 27.87 4.82 -24.35
CA VAL A 9 26.58 5.54 -24.23
C VAL A 9 25.71 4.92 -23.14
N LEU A 10 25.68 3.58 -23.04
CA LEU A 10 24.90 2.88 -22.03
C LEU A 10 25.45 3.16 -20.63
N GLU A 11 26.77 3.08 -20.43
CA GLU A 11 27.40 3.38 -19.14
C GLU A 11 27.11 4.82 -18.69
N ALA A 12 27.15 5.79 -19.60
CA ALA A 12 26.80 7.18 -19.28
C ALA A 12 25.31 7.33 -18.93
N ALA A 13 24.41 6.74 -19.73
CA ALA A 13 22.98 6.81 -19.47
C ALA A 13 22.57 6.08 -18.18
N GLU A 14 23.26 5.01 -17.80
CA GLU A 14 23.08 4.31 -16.53
C GLU A 14 23.57 5.16 -15.35
N ALA A 15 24.73 5.81 -15.48
CA ALA A 15 25.26 6.70 -14.45
C ALA A 15 24.38 7.93 -14.21
N ASP A 16 23.71 8.43 -15.25
CA ASP A 16 22.81 9.58 -15.20
C ASP A 16 21.36 9.19 -14.80
N GLY A 17 21.07 7.91 -14.55
CA GLY A 17 19.74 7.41 -14.19
C GLY A 17 18.72 7.37 -15.35
N LEU A 18 19.09 7.86 -16.53
CA LEU A 18 18.26 7.86 -17.74
C LEU A 18 17.87 6.43 -18.17
N LEU A 19 18.74 5.45 -17.93
CA LEU A 19 18.57 4.07 -18.33
C LEU A 19 18.90 3.13 -17.16
N SER A 20 18.07 2.12 -16.90
CA SER A 20 18.43 1.08 -15.93
C SER A 20 19.60 0.22 -16.46
N PRO A 21 20.36 -0.46 -15.58
CA PRO A 21 21.19 -1.58 -16.00
C PRO A 21 20.34 -2.65 -16.69
N GLU A 22 20.98 -3.53 -17.45
CA GLU A 22 20.30 -4.68 -18.05
C GLU A 22 19.84 -5.66 -16.97
N ILE A 23 18.54 -5.98 -16.98
CA ILE A 23 17.91 -6.90 -16.02
C ILE A 23 17.05 -7.93 -16.76
N GLU A 24 16.79 -9.07 -16.11
CA GLU A 24 15.80 -10.03 -16.61
C GLU A 24 14.41 -9.39 -16.61
N PHE A 25 13.65 -9.56 -17.69
CA PHE A 25 12.33 -8.98 -17.84
C PHE A 25 11.35 -9.40 -16.73
N GLY A 26 11.50 -10.58 -16.14
CA GLY A 26 10.73 -11.04 -14.99
C GLY A 26 11.02 -10.30 -13.68
N ALA A 27 12.19 -9.64 -13.56
CA ALA A 27 12.49 -8.75 -12.43
C ALA A 27 11.81 -7.39 -12.62
N ALA A 28 11.75 -6.89 -13.86
CA ALA A 28 11.02 -5.66 -14.17
C ALA A 28 9.51 -5.84 -14.03
N PHE A 29 8.96 -6.92 -14.58
CA PHE A 29 7.52 -7.15 -14.69
C PHE A 29 7.11 -8.57 -14.26
N ARG A 30 6.43 -8.69 -13.11
CA ARG A 30 6.06 -9.99 -12.50
C ARG A 30 5.17 -10.89 -13.36
N ALA A 31 4.41 -10.32 -14.32
CA ALA A 31 3.60 -11.09 -15.25
C ALA A 31 4.40 -11.66 -16.44
N ALA A 32 5.70 -11.35 -16.56
CA ALA A 32 6.54 -11.82 -17.66
C ALA A 32 6.57 -13.35 -17.81
N GLY A 33 6.54 -13.81 -19.06
CA GLY A 33 6.57 -15.22 -19.44
C GLY A 33 5.34 -16.04 -19.08
N ARG A 34 4.28 -15.42 -18.56
CA ARG A 34 3.03 -16.09 -18.23
C ARG A 34 2.09 -16.08 -19.42
N HIS A 35 1.46 -17.23 -19.67
CA HIS A 35 0.43 -17.34 -20.69
C HIS A 35 -0.88 -16.75 -20.20
N ARG A 36 -1.48 -15.87 -21.01
CA ARG A 36 -2.84 -15.41 -20.76
C ARG A 36 -3.80 -16.58 -20.96
N ARG A 37 -4.76 -16.68 -20.05
CA ARG A 37 -5.82 -17.70 -20.07
C ARG A 37 -7.19 -17.03 -19.97
N PRO A 38 -8.28 -17.71 -20.36
CA PRO A 38 -9.61 -17.21 -20.09
C PRO A 38 -9.84 -17.06 -18.59
N MET A 39 -10.52 -15.99 -18.21
CA MET A 39 -11.02 -15.81 -16.86
C MET A 39 -12.22 -16.74 -16.61
N THR A 40 -12.20 -17.43 -15.48
CA THR A 40 -13.27 -18.30 -14.99
C THR A 40 -13.48 -18.10 -13.50
N GLU A 41 -14.67 -18.43 -12.99
CA GLU A 41 -14.93 -18.35 -11.54
C GLU A 41 -13.90 -19.13 -10.71
N GLU A 42 -13.59 -20.36 -11.13
CA GLU A 42 -12.61 -21.21 -10.46
C GLU A 42 -11.22 -20.54 -10.44
N SER A 43 -10.81 -19.96 -11.57
CA SER A 43 -9.51 -19.30 -11.65
C SER A 43 -9.40 -18.10 -10.72
N LEU A 44 -10.47 -17.30 -10.57
CA LEU A 44 -10.51 -16.15 -9.67
C LEU A 44 -10.57 -16.56 -8.20
N ARG A 45 -11.36 -17.58 -7.87
CA ARG A 45 -11.39 -18.15 -6.51
C ARG A 45 -10.01 -18.69 -6.10
N ASN A 46 -9.29 -19.31 -7.03
CA ASN A 46 -7.92 -19.78 -6.78
C ASN A 46 -6.95 -18.61 -6.55
N VAL A 47 -7.08 -17.51 -7.29
CA VAL A 47 -6.28 -16.29 -7.06
C VAL A 47 -6.58 -15.74 -5.67
N ALA A 48 -7.85 -15.49 -5.34
CA ALA A 48 -8.24 -14.98 -4.02
C ALA A 48 -7.72 -15.88 -2.89
N SER A 49 -7.89 -17.20 -3.00
CA SER A 49 -7.41 -18.16 -2.00
C SER A 49 -5.88 -18.15 -1.81
N ALA A 50 -5.12 -18.02 -2.90
CA ALA A 50 -3.67 -17.95 -2.84
C ALA A 50 -3.19 -16.69 -2.12
N TYR A 51 -3.78 -15.53 -2.43
CA TYR A 51 -3.45 -14.26 -1.78
C TYR A 51 -3.91 -14.21 -0.33
N ALA A 52 -5.12 -14.71 -0.02
CA ALA A 52 -5.59 -14.85 1.35
C ALA A 52 -4.64 -15.72 2.19
N SER A 53 -4.20 -16.86 1.65
CA SER A 53 -3.29 -17.78 2.34
C SER A 53 -1.91 -17.14 2.62
N ALA A 54 -1.35 -16.43 1.63
CA ALA A 54 -0.08 -15.72 1.80
C ALA A 54 -0.21 -14.57 2.81
N GLY A 55 -1.30 -13.81 2.73
CA GLY A 55 -1.58 -12.73 3.66
C GLY A 55 -1.81 -13.22 5.10
N LEU A 56 -2.48 -14.37 5.28
CA LEU A 56 -2.68 -14.98 6.60
C LEU A 56 -1.35 -15.42 7.23
N LEU A 57 -0.42 -15.95 6.42
CA LEU A 57 0.91 -16.32 6.90
C LEU A 57 1.68 -15.11 7.45
N GLY A 58 1.74 -14.02 6.69
CA GLY A 58 2.42 -12.79 7.13
C GLY A 58 1.77 -12.18 8.38
N ALA A 59 0.42 -12.08 8.40
CA ALA A 59 -0.30 -11.58 9.57
C ALA A 59 -0.08 -12.46 10.82
N SER A 60 -0.07 -13.79 10.65
CA SER A 60 0.21 -14.72 11.74
C SER A 60 1.63 -14.54 12.28
N GLN A 61 2.62 -14.32 11.42
CA GLN A 61 4.01 -14.09 11.83
C GLN A 61 4.16 -12.78 12.63
N ILE A 62 3.52 -11.70 12.18
CA ILE A 62 3.51 -10.40 12.89
C ILE A 62 2.82 -10.53 14.24
N ALA A 63 1.62 -11.11 14.29
CA ALA A 63 0.90 -11.30 15.55
C ALA A 63 1.70 -12.17 16.55
N THR A 64 2.39 -13.19 16.06
CA THR A 64 3.28 -14.04 16.87
C THR A 64 4.46 -13.23 17.42
N ALA A 65 5.06 -12.36 16.60
CA ALA A 65 6.14 -11.47 17.02
C ALA A 65 5.70 -10.51 18.13
N GLU A 66 4.52 -9.89 17.99
CA GLU A 66 3.94 -8.98 19.00
C GLU A 66 3.65 -9.71 20.33
N MET A 67 3.14 -10.95 20.26
CA MET A 67 2.95 -11.76 21.47
C MET A 67 4.26 -12.05 22.19
N LEU A 68 5.34 -12.34 21.47
CA LEU A 68 6.66 -12.57 22.06
C LEU A 68 7.25 -11.31 22.69
N GLU A 69 7.11 -10.15 22.07
CA GLU A 69 7.60 -8.89 22.65
C GLU A 69 6.88 -8.51 23.93
N ARG A 70 5.57 -8.72 23.98
CA ARG A 70 4.77 -8.46 25.19
C ARG A 70 5.22 -9.29 26.39
N LEU A 71 5.85 -10.45 26.17
CA LEU A 71 6.40 -11.30 27.23
C LEU A 71 7.72 -10.75 27.80
N GLY A 72 8.49 -10.00 27.01
CA GLY A 72 9.83 -9.53 27.38
C GLY A 72 10.84 -10.67 27.63
N ASP A 73 12.00 -10.34 28.18
CA ASP A 73 13.12 -11.30 28.33
C ASP A 73 13.02 -12.22 29.56
N ALA A 74 12.07 -11.98 30.46
CA ALA A 74 11.90 -12.74 31.70
C ALA A 74 10.42 -13.01 32.06
N PRO A 75 9.65 -13.65 31.18
CA PRO A 75 8.23 -13.89 31.41
C PRO A 75 7.98 -14.88 32.56
N ARG A 76 6.89 -14.66 33.29
CA ARG A 76 6.44 -15.57 34.35
C ARG A 76 5.70 -16.76 33.73
N ASN A 77 5.68 -17.89 34.44
CA ASN A 77 4.94 -19.09 33.99
C ASN A 77 3.46 -18.83 33.68
N ALA A 78 2.82 -17.89 34.38
CA ALA A 78 1.42 -17.50 34.12
C ALA A 78 1.27 -16.76 32.79
N GLU A 79 2.20 -15.87 32.46
CA GLU A 79 2.22 -15.11 31.21
C GLU A 79 2.51 -16.04 30.01
N LEU A 80 3.42 -17.01 30.21
CA LEU A 80 3.67 -18.06 29.21
C LEU A 80 2.44 -18.92 28.94
N ALA A 81 1.72 -19.32 30.00
CA ALA A 81 0.49 -20.10 29.86
C ALA A 81 -0.62 -19.31 29.17
N GLU A 82 -0.75 -18.02 29.47
CA GLU A 82 -1.70 -17.11 28.82
C GLU A 82 -1.36 -16.87 27.34
N ALA A 83 -0.07 -16.73 27.00
CA ALA A 83 0.37 -16.58 25.61
C ALA A 83 0.05 -17.82 24.78
N ILE A 84 0.33 -19.02 25.29
CA ILE A 84 -0.05 -20.29 24.62
C ILE A 84 -1.58 -20.37 24.46
N ALA A 85 -2.34 -20.03 25.51
CA ALA A 85 -3.80 -20.01 25.44
C ALA A 85 -4.33 -18.99 24.43
N SER A 86 -3.57 -17.91 24.19
CA SER A 86 -3.87 -16.86 23.21
C SER A 86 -3.40 -17.20 21.79
N GLY A 87 -2.81 -18.38 21.58
CA GLY A 87 -2.44 -18.88 20.25
C GLY A 87 -0.95 -18.79 19.91
N LEU A 88 -0.07 -18.44 20.86
CA LEU A 88 1.39 -18.51 20.64
C LEU A 88 1.81 -19.97 20.36
N PRO A 89 2.41 -20.29 19.20
CA PRO A 89 2.84 -21.65 18.89
C PRO A 89 3.92 -22.13 19.87
N GLN A 90 3.74 -23.35 20.40
CA GLN A 90 4.63 -23.90 21.42
C GLN A 90 6.07 -24.07 20.92
N ASP A 91 6.26 -24.45 19.67
CA ASP A 91 7.57 -24.60 19.02
C ASP A 91 8.31 -23.26 18.88
N ILE A 92 7.60 -22.19 18.55
CA ILE A 92 8.16 -20.83 18.51
C ILE A 92 8.57 -20.37 19.91
N LEU A 93 7.74 -20.65 20.92
CA LEU A 93 8.06 -20.35 22.32
C LEU A 93 9.29 -21.13 22.81
N GLU A 94 9.40 -22.41 22.46
CA GLU A 94 10.56 -23.24 22.78
C GLU A 94 11.85 -22.75 22.10
N GLU A 95 11.75 -22.20 20.89
CA GLU A 95 12.87 -21.55 20.22
C GLU A 95 13.31 -20.27 20.95
N ALA A 96 12.35 -19.40 21.30
CA ALA A 96 12.61 -18.16 22.03
C ALA A 96 13.28 -18.42 23.40
N LEU A 97 12.92 -19.51 24.08
CA LEU A 97 13.52 -19.89 25.37
C LEU A 97 14.94 -20.48 25.26
N ARG A 98 15.40 -20.85 24.06
CA ARG A 98 16.68 -21.56 23.87
C ARG A 98 17.90 -20.65 23.96
N GLN A 99 17.74 -19.35 23.73
CA GLN A 99 18.84 -18.39 23.63
C GLN A 99 18.66 -17.20 24.58
N PRO A 100 19.75 -16.57 25.06
CA PRO A 100 19.68 -15.24 25.66
C PRO A 100 19.04 -14.24 24.68
N ASP A 101 18.18 -13.36 25.20
CA ASP A 101 17.39 -12.38 24.41
C ASP A 101 16.53 -13.05 23.31
N GLY A 102 16.18 -14.32 23.49
CA GLY A 102 15.57 -15.13 22.44
C GLY A 102 14.15 -14.70 22.08
N PHE A 103 13.38 -14.10 22.99
CA PHE A 103 12.06 -13.54 22.69
C PHE A 103 12.15 -12.40 21.66
N SER A 104 12.98 -11.40 21.93
CA SER A 104 13.20 -10.28 20.99
C SER A 104 13.75 -10.78 19.65
N ARG A 105 14.76 -11.65 19.66
CA ARG A 105 15.36 -12.18 18.42
C ARG A 105 14.40 -13.01 17.59
N THR A 106 13.57 -13.84 18.22
CA THR A 106 12.56 -14.63 17.52
C THR A 106 11.44 -13.74 16.98
N ALA A 107 11.03 -12.70 17.72
CA ALA A 107 10.09 -11.70 17.22
C ALA A 107 10.65 -10.96 15.97
N ASP A 108 11.90 -10.51 16.01
CA ASP A 108 12.56 -9.87 14.87
C ASP A 108 12.66 -10.82 13.67
N ALA A 109 13.05 -12.07 13.90
CA ALA A 109 13.11 -13.08 12.84
C ALA A 109 11.74 -13.34 12.20
N LEU A 110 10.67 -13.34 12.99
CA LEU A 110 9.29 -13.48 12.49
C LEU A 110 8.86 -12.25 11.68
N ARG A 111 9.22 -11.04 12.09
CA ARG A 111 8.95 -9.83 11.28
C ARG A 111 9.70 -9.83 9.97
N ILE A 112 10.98 -10.21 10.00
CA ILE A 112 11.78 -10.37 8.77
C ILE A 112 11.14 -11.44 7.89
N ALA A 113 10.67 -12.55 8.45
CA ALA A 113 9.98 -13.58 7.69
C ALA A 113 8.66 -13.05 7.08
N ALA A 114 7.89 -12.27 7.84
CA ALA A 114 6.64 -11.65 7.40
C ALA A 114 6.88 -10.65 6.25
N ALA A 115 7.89 -9.80 6.37
CA ALA A 115 8.29 -8.84 5.34
C ALA A 115 8.77 -9.53 4.06
N ASN A 116 9.34 -10.74 4.19
CA ASN A 116 9.85 -11.52 3.07
C ASN A 116 8.86 -12.58 2.53
N VAL A 117 7.60 -12.57 2.98
CA VAL A 117 6.56 -13.44 2.41
C VAL A 117 6.38 -13.06 0.94
N GLN A 118 6.88 -13.91 0.05
CA GLN A 118 6.78 -13.69 -1.38
C GLN A 118 5.29 -13.69 -1.78
N PRO A 119 4.80 -12.60 -2.39
CA PRO A 119 3.42 -12.57 -2.84
C PRO A 119 3.18 -13.69 -3.86
N PRO A 120 1.97 -14.28 -3.89
CA PRO A 120 1.61 -15.18 -4.96
C PRO A 120 1.88 -14.51 -6.30
N PRO A 121 2.18 -15.31 -7.32
CA PRO A 121 2.54 -14.72 -8.57
C PRO A 121 1.34 -14.09 -9.28
N THR A 122 1.58 -13.00 -10.01
CA THR A 122 0.57 -12.28 -10.78
C THR A 122 -0.23 -13.24 -11.67
N ALA A 123 -1.55 -13.16 -11.56
CA ALA A 123 -2.46 -13.93 -12.41
C ALA A 123 -2.60 -13.21 -13.76
N VAL A 124 -2.47 -13.94 -14.88
CA VAL A 124 -2.59 -13.35 -16.22
C VAL A 124 -3.81 -13.90 -16.93
N PHE A 125 -4.76 -13.03 -17.25
CA PHE A 125 -5.98 -13.37 -17.99
C PHE A 125 -6.05 -12.61 -19.32
N SER A 126 -6.82 -13.15 -20.26
CA SER A 126 -7.12 -12.46 -21.52
C SER A 126 -8.07 -11.29 -21.25
N ALA A 127 -7.73 -10.09 -21.74
CA ALA A 127 -8.60 -8.92 -21.63
C ALA A 127 -10.00 -9.18 -22.22
N ASN A 128 -10.10 -9.97 -23.30
CA ASN A 128 -11.37 -10.34 -23.93
C ASN A 128 -12.27 -11.26 -23.08
N SER A 129 -11.76 -11.78 -21.96
CA SER A 129 -12.55 -12.57 -21.02
C SER A 129 -13.06 -11.76 -19.83
N ALA A 130 -12.72 -10.47 -19.75
CA ALA A 130 -13.31 -9.55 -18.79
C ALA A 130 -14.79 -9.33 -19.10
N ASN A 131 -15.64 -9.56 -18.09
CA ASN A 131 -17.05 -9.23 -18.12
C ASN A 131 -17.51 -8.86 -16.69
N SER A 132 -18.60 -8.12 -16.60
CA SER A 132 -19.12 -7.63 -15.33
C SER A 132 -19.68 -8.74 -14.42
N GLU A 133 -19.87 -9.96 -14.94
CA GLU A 133 -20.29 -11.11 -14.11
C GLU A 133 -19.17 -11.55 -13.16
N PHE A 134 -17.92 -11.28 -13.52
CA PHE A 134 -16.75 -11.61 -12.70
C PHE A 134 -16.38 -10.53 -11.68
N ASP A 135 -16.97 -9.33 -11.74
CA ASP A 135 -16.63 -8.22 -10.84
C ASP A 135 -16.65 -8.60 -9.36
N PRO A 136 -17.67 -9.32 -8.84
CA PRO A 136 -17.68 -9.71 -7.43
C PRO A 136 -16.48 -10.58 -7.04
N LEU A 137 -16.02 -11.44 -7.95
CA LEU A 137 -14.89 -12.34 -7.72
C LEU A 137 -13.55 -11.61 -7.90
N LEU A 138 -13.46 -10.69 -8.86
CA LEU A 138 -12.31 -9.79 -9.02
C LEU A 138 -12.14 -8.94 -7.76
N LEU A 139 -13.20 -8.27 -7.30
CA LEU A 139 -13.20 -7.49 -6.06
C LEU A 139 -12.81 -8.35 -4.86
N ALA A 140 -13.33 -9.57 -4.73
CA ALA A 140 -12.94 -10.47 -3.65
C ALA A 140 -11.43 -10.81 -3.69
N ALA A 141 -10.86 -11.05 -4.87
CA ALA A 141 -9.42 -11.26 -5.00
C ALA A 141 -8.61 -9.99 -4.68
N LEU A 142 -9.04 -8.83 -5.19
CA LEU A 142 -8.37 -7.54 -4.94
C LEU A 142 -8.42 -7.14 -3.46
N LYS A 143 -9.49 -7.48 -2.72
CA LYS A 143 -9.57 -7.30 -1.26
C LYS A 143 -8.50 -8.08 -0.50
N GLU A 144 -8.03 -9.20 -1.05
CA GLU A 144 -6.93 -9.98 -0.47
C GLU A 144 -5.54 -9.46 -0.89
N GLY A 145 -5.47 -8.37 -1.65
CA GLY A 145 -4.22 -7.82 -2.19
C GLY A 145 -3.75 -8.50 -3.48
N ALA A 146 -4.65 -9.13 -4.24
CA ALA A 146 -4.28 -9.81 -5.48
C ALA A 146 -3.73 -8.85 -6.54
N GLU A 147 -2.74 -9.33 -7.31
CA GLU A 147 -2.32 -8.70 -8.57
C GLU A 147 -2.84 -9.53 -9.74
N ILE A 148 -3.60 -8.87 -10.62
CA ILE A 148 -4.23 -9.50 -11.77
C ILE A 148 -3.90 -8.68 -13.02
N PHE A 149 -3.24 -9.29 -13.99
CA PHE A 149 -2.94 -8.67 -15.27
C PHE A 149 -3.92 -9.13 -16.35
N LEU A 150 -4.69 -8.19 -16.87
CA LEU A 150 -5.63 -8.37 -17.98
C LEU A 150 -4.92 -7.98 -19.28
N ALA A 151 -4.46 -8.99 -20.02
CA ALA A 151 -3.54 -8.83 -21.13
C ALA A 151 -4.25 -8.85 -22.49
N GLN A 152 -3.98 -7.83 -23.31
CA GLN A 152 -4.42 -7.75 -24.71
C GLN A 152 -3.61 -8.67 -25.63
N GLU A 153 -2.37 -8.95 -25.26
CA GLU A 153 -1.40 -9.75 -26.01
C GLU A 153 -0.64 -10.70 -25.07
N ASP A 154 0.12 -11.65 -25.63
CA ASP A 154 0.96 -12.53 -24.83
C ASP A 154 2.20 -11.76 -24.32
N VAL A 155 2.55 -11.96 -23.06
CA VAL A 155 3.68 -11.27 -22.43
C VAL A 155 5.00 -11.97 -22.78
N ALA A 156 6.02 -11.18 -23.08
CA ALA A 156 7.33 -11.69 -23.46
C ALA A 156 7.98 -12.56 -22.35
N PRO A 157 8.88 -13.51 -22.68
CA PRO A 157 9.48 -14.41 -21.70
C PRO A 157 10.26 -13.71 -20.59
N ALA A 158 10.10 -14.18 -19.34
CA ALA A 158 10.75 -13.59 -18.17
C ALA A 158 12.29 -13.51 -18.23
N ARG A 159 12.94 -14.44 -18.95
CA ARG A 159 14.41 -14.49 -19.10
C ARG A 159 14.97 -13.58 -20.19
N GLN A 160 14.12 -12.87 -20.92
CA GLN A 160 14.63 -11.91 -21.90
C GLN A 160 15.32 -10.76 -21.20
N ALA A 161 16.37 -10.24 -21.85
CA ALA A 161 17.01 -9.01 -21.39
C ALA A 161 16.02 -7.85 -21.49
N SER A 162 16.06 -6.95 -20.51
CA SER A 162 15.26 -5.74 -20.52
C SER A 162 16.00 -4.56 -19.89
N ARG A 163 15.59 -3.36 -20.29
CA ARG A 163 16.04 -2.09 -19.72
C ARG A 163 14.87 -1.14 -19.58
N LEU A 164 14.93 -0.27 -18.60
CA LEU A 164 13.96 0.79 -18.33
C LEU A 164 14.57 2.12 -18.80
N LEU A 165 13.81 2.94 -19.53
CA LEU A 165 14.23 4.25 -20.03
C LEU A 165 13.30 5.32 -19.47
N ASP A 166 13.84 6.26 -18.70
CA ASP A 166 13.11 7.43 -18.22
C ASP A 166 13.21 8.57 -19.23
N VAL A 167 12.15 8.84 -20.00
CA VAL A 167 12.20 9.90 -21.01
C VAL A 167 12.21 11.32 -20.41
N SER A 168 11.86 11.48 -19.13
CA SER A 168 11.84 12.79 -18.47
C SER A 168 13.23 13.36 -18.20
N LEU A 169 14.23 12.48 -18.05
CA LEU A 169 15.62 12.87 -17.84
C LEU A 169 16.28 13.41 -19.13
N ALA A 170 15.66 13.20 -20.29
CA ALA A 170 16.05 13.84 -21.54
C ALA A 170 15.55 15.28 -21.68
N ILE A 171 14.85 15.85 -20.69
CA ILE A 171 14.38 17.24 -20.74
C ILE A 171 15.24 18.11 -19.84
N SER A 172 15.98 19.04 -20.42
CA SER A 172 16.80 20.04 -19.72
C SER A 172 16.01 21.34 -19.50
N PRO A 173 16.55 22.36 -18.81
CA PRO A 173 15.94 23.69 -18.77
C PRO A 173 15.69 24.31 -20.16
N ASP A 174 16.46 23.91 -21.18
CA ASP A 174 16.34 24.43 -22.55
C ASP A 174 15.32 23.66 -23.41
N GLY A 175 14.80 22.54 -22.91
CA GLY A 175 13.79 21.72 -23.60
C GLY A 175 14.21 20.26 -23.75
N LEU A 176 13.69 19.58 -24.77
CA LEU A 176 14.03 18.19 -25.05
C LEU A 176 15.44 18.09 -25.67
N GLU A 177 16.34 17.38 -25.00
CA GLU A 177 17.64 16.96 -25.52
C GLU A 177 17.46 15.77 -26.47
N SER A 178 16.90 16.02 -27.65
CA SER A 178 16.49 14.97 -28.57
C SER A 178 17.64 14.08 -29.03
N ASP A 179 18.83 14.64 -29.21
CA ASP A 179 20.03 13.89 -29.63
C ASP A 179 20.45 12.88 -28.57
N LEU A 180 20.36 13.25 -27.28
CA LEU A 180 20.62 12.35 -26.16
C LEU A 180 19.61 11.19 -26.17
N LEU A 181 18.31 11.50 -26.18
CA LEU A 181 17.24 10.49 -26.17
C LEU A 181 17.37 9.51 -27.35
N CYS A 182 17.58 10.04 -28.55
CA CYS A 182 17.73 9.26 -29.76
C CYS A 182 18.95 8.33 -29.72
N THR A 183 20.08 8.83 -29.22
CA THR A 183 21.34 8.08 -29.13
C THR A 183 21.23 6.95 -28.11
N VAL A 184 20.64 7.24 -26.94
CA VAL A 184 20.44 6.25 -25.87
C VAL A 184 19.42 5.20 -26.27
N ALA A 185 18.30 5.58 -26.88
CA ALA A 185 17.33 4.61 -27.39
C ALA A 185 17.93 3.68 -28.46
N GLU A 186 18.74 4.23 -29.38
CA GLU A 186 19.44 3.40 -30.38
C GLU A 186 20.47 2.46 -29.74
N ALA A 187 21.24 2.93 -28.75
CA ALA A 187 22.19 2.10 -28.01
C ALA A 187 21.50 0.96 -27.25
N ALA A 188 20.43 1.27 -26.51
CA ALA A 188 19.66 0.32 -25.73
C ALA A 188 19.03 -0.75 -26.63
N GLY A 189 18.38 -0.36 -27.73
CA GLY A 189 17.80 -1.31 -28.67
C GLY A 189 18.84 -2.24 -29.32
N ARG A 190 20.05 -1.73 -29.59
CA ARG A 190 21.16 -2.55 -30.10
C ARG A 190 21.71 -3.52 -29.05
N SER A 191 21.75 -3.13 -27.78
CA SER A 191 22.17 -3.99 -26.66
C SER A 191 21.20 -5.15 -26.45
N LEU A 192 19.90 -4.84 -26.44
CA LEU A 192 18.86 -5.79 -26.05
C LEU A 192 18.58 -6.88 -27.10
N GLY A 193 18.86 -6.63 -28.37
CA GLY A 193 18.55 -7.61 -29.42
C GLY A 193 17.05 -7.87 -29.53
N ASP A 194 16.59 -9.07 -29.18
CA ASP A 194 15.17 -9.46 -29.13
C ASP A 194 14.50 -9.25 -27.75
N GLY A 195 15.18 -8.56 -26.84
CA GLY A 195 14.69 -8.17 -25.51
C GLY A 195 13.66 -7.04 -25.51
N VAL A 196 13.42 -6.45 -24.34
CA VAL A 196 12.35 -5.47 -24.11
C VAL A 196 12.91 -4.15 -23.56
N LEU A 197 12.60 -3.03 -24.19
CA LEU A 197 12.85 -1.68 -23.68
C LEU A 197 11.54 -1.10 -23.13
N LEU A 198 11.50 -0.78 -21.84
CA LEU A 198 10.33 -0.22 -21.17
C LEU A 198 10.45 1.30 -21.05
N ILE A 199 9.48 2.02 -21.58
CA ILE A 199 9.41 3.49 -21.47
C ILE A 199 8.76 3.85 -20.14
N ASN A 200 9.38 4.76 -19.39
CA ASN A 200 8.88 5.36 -18.16
C ASN A 200 9.03 6.89 -18.22
N GLY A 201 8.44 7.60 -17.25
CA GLY A 201 8.63 9.04 -17.13
C GLY A 201 7.80 9.89 -18.09
N LEU A 202 6.78 9.36 -18.78
CA LEU A 202 6.05 10.14 -19.78
C LEU A 202 5.24 11.29 -19.16
N GLY A 203 4.56 11.05 -18.03
CA GLY A 203 3.84 12.10 -17.31
C GLY A 203 4.78 13.21 -16.81
N ALA A 204 5.90 12.81 -16.21
CA ALA A 204 6.95 13.71 -15.75
C ALA A 204 7.60 14.48 -16.91
N ALA A 205 7.78 13.86 -18.08
CA ALA A 205 8.33 14.51 -19.26
C ALA A 205 7.40 15.60 -19.79
N VAL A 206 6.11 15.30 -19.93
CA VAL A 206 5.09 16.28 -20.34
C VAL A 206 5.02 17.44 -19.34
N LEU A 207 5.02 17.13 -18.04
CA LEU A 207 5.03 18.15 -17.00
C LEU A 207 6.29 19.01 -17.04
N SER A 208 7.47 18.41 -17.22
CA SER A 208 8.76 19.13 -17.32
C SER A 208 8.79 20.14 -18.47
N LEU A 209 8.01 19.91 -19.53
CA LEU A 209 7.84 20.83 -20.65
C LEU A 209 6.81 21.94 -20.37
N GLY A 210 6.21 21.96 -19.18
CA GLY A 210 5.19 22.94 -18.76
C GLY A 210 3.82 22.67 -19.36
N LEU A 211 3.54 21.44 -19.81
CA LEU A 211 2.28 21.08 -20.44
C LEU A 211 1.36 20.35 -19.45
N PRO A 212 0.06 20.68 -19.40
CA PRO A 212 -0.91 19.89 -18.63
C PRO A 212 -1.02 18.47 -19.17
N TYR A 213 -1.10 17.50 -18.27
CA TYR A 213 -1.17 16.07 -18.63
C TYR A 213 -2.42 15.76 -19.47
N ASP A 214 -3.56 16.37 -19.16
CA ASP A 214 -4.84 16.16 -19.83
C ASP A 214 -5.02 16.98 -21.12
N SER A 215 -4.01 17.77 -21.51
CA SER A 215 -4.07 18.59 -22.73
C SER A 215 -3.82 17.78 -24.00
N ASP A 216 -4.42 18.21 -25.13
CA ASP A 216 -4.16 17.62 -26.45
C ASP A 216 -2.66 17.68 -26.81
N GLU A 217 -2.01 18.77 -26.44
CA GLU A 217 -0.59 19.02 -26.72
C GLU A 217 0.32 18.12 -25.86
N GLY A 218 0.00 17.94 -24.57
CA GLY A 218 0.68 16.98 -23.69
C GLY A 218 0.57 15.54 -24.20
N ARG A 219 -0.62 15.11 -24.62
CA ARG A 219 -0.83 13.78 -25.23
C ARG A 219 -0.05 13.62 -26.55
N ALA A 220 -0.03 14.66 -27.39
CA ALA A 220 0.72 14.63 -28.64
C ALA A 220 2.23 14.50 -28.40
N VAL A 221 2.78 15.20 -27.41
CA VAL A 221 4.19 15.10 -27.01
C VAL A 221 4.51 13.70 -26.48
N ALA A 222 3.68 13.13 -25.61
CA ALA A 222 3.88 11.78 -25.09
C ALA A 222 3.91 10.73 -26.21
N ALA A 223 2.92 10.77 -27.13
CA ALA A 223 2.87 9.91 -28.29
C ALA A 223 4.12 10.09 -29.20
N ALA A 224 4.59 11.32 -29.38
CA ALA A 224 5.78 11.59 -30.16
C ALA A 224 7.06 11.04 -29.50
N LEU A 225 7.20 11.16 -28.17
CA LEU A 225 8.31 10.55 -27.42
C LEU A 225 8.32 9.03 -27.58
N CYS A 226 7.17 8.37 -27.44
CA CYS A 226 7.02 6.94 -27.69
C CYS A 226 7.44 6.56 -29.13
N ALA A 227 6.99 7.32 -30.13
CA ALA A 227 7.34 7.09 -31.53
C ALA A 227 8.83 7.28 -31.81
N VAL A 228 9.48 8.26 -31.18
CA VAL A 228 10.93 8.47 -31.26
C VAL A 228 11.67 7.29 -30.65
N VAL A 229 11.36 6.90 -29.41
CA VAL A 229 12.01 5.76 -28.75
C VAL A 229 11.83 4.50 -29.60
N LYS A 230 10.61 4.20 -30.04
CA LYS A 230 10.33 3.06 -30.93
C LYS A 230 11.17 3.14 -32.22
N SER A 231 11.20 4.28 -32.89
CA SER A 231 11.94 4.44 -34.15
C SER A 231 13.44 4.19 -33.97
N PHE A 232 14.05 4.76 -32.93
CA PHE A 232 15.50 4.65 -32.71
C PHE A 232 15.92 3.29 -32.15
N ALA A 233 15.15 2.72 -31.21
CA ALA A 233 15.45 1.43 -30.60
C ALA A 233 15.22 0.25 -31.58
N THR A 234 14.13 0.30 -32.37
CA THR A 234 13.74 -0.83 -33.23
C THR A 234 14.13 -0.65 -34.70
N GLY A 235 14.40 0.58 -35.13
CA GLY A 235 14.58 0.93 -36.53
C GLY A 235 13.27 1.14 -37.30
N ALA A 236 12.11 1.22 -36.63
CA ALA A 236 10.83 1.58 -37.24
C ALA A 236 10.85 3.01 -37.82
N SER A 237 9.92 3.29 -38.73
CA SER A 237 9.76 4.65 -39.27
C SER A 237 9.25 5.63 -38.22
N LEU A 238 9.72 6.87 -38.27
CA LEU A 238 9.17 8.01 -37.55
C LEU A 238 8.35 8.86 -38.53
N SER A 239 7.05 9.02 -38.27
CA SER A 239 6.17 9.81 -39.13
C SER A 239 6.49 11.30 -39.04
N ALA A 240 6.16 12.07 -40.07
CA ALA A 240 6.31 13.53 -40.04
C ALA A 240 5.44 14.21 -38.98
N ALA A 241 4.28 13.62 -38.65
CA ALA A 241 3.41 14.13 -37.59
C ALA A 241 4.09 14.05 -36.22
N HIS A 242 4.57 12.86 -35.83
CA HIS A 242 5.27 12.69 -34.55
C HIS A 242 6.61 13.44 -34.52
N ALA A 243 7.37 13.43 -35.62
CA ALA A 243 8.63 14.16 -35.69
C ALA A 243 8.41 15.67 -35.52
N GLY A 244 7.39 16.22 -36.20
CA GLY A 244 7.06 17.65 -36.15
C GLY A 244 6.69 18.16 -34.76
N VAL A 245 6.01 17.36 -33.94
CA VAL A 245 5.68 17.71 -32.54
C VAL A 245 6.93 18.00 -31.71
N LEU A 246 8.02 17.29 -31.97
CA LEU A 246 9.29 17.43 -31.24
C LEU A 246 10.35 18.24 -32.00
N GLY A 247 9.98 18.86 -33.13
CA GLY A 247 10.93 19.62 -33.97
C GLY A 247 11.97 18.74 -34.68
N LEU A 248 11.67 17.45 -34.90
CA LEU A 248 12.56 16.47 -35.53
C LEU A 248 12.20 16.22 -37.00
N GLU A 249 13.17 15.67 -37.73
CA GLU A 249 12.98 15.17 -39.09
C GLU A 249 12.35 13.78 -39.11
N ALA A 250 11.44 13.54 -40.06
CA ALA A 250 10.84 12.22 -40.26
C ALA A 250 11.90 11.18 -40.68
N ARG A 251 11.69 9.91 -40.31
CA ARG A 251 12.65 8.83 -40.59
C ARG A 251 11.97 7.66 -41.27
N ARG A 252 12.64 7.09 -42.27
CA ARG A 252 12.21 5.84 -42.91
C ARG A 252 12.62 4.64 -42.07
N ALA A 253 11.84 3.56 -42.15
CA ALA A 253 12.18 2.31 -41.52
C ALA A 253 13.52 1.76 -42.04
N SER A 254 14.24 1.05 -41.18
CA SER A 254 15.50 0.38 -41.47
C SER A 254 15.36 -1.13 -41.29
N SER A 255 16.29 -1.92 -41.85
CA SER A 255 16.26 -3.39 -41.78
C SER A 255 16.89 -3.96 -40.50
N ARG A 256 16.85 -3.22 -39.38
CA ARG A 256 17.51 -3.63 -38.12
C ARG A 256 16.78 -4.79 -37.46
N LYS A 257 17.52 -5.66 -36.76
CA LYS A 257 16.93 -6.56 -35.75
C LYS A 257 16.44 -5.69 -34.60
N SER A 258 15.19 -5.91 -34.18
CA SER A 258 14.48 -5.04 -33.26
C SER A 258 14.31 -5.68 -31.89
N CYS A 259 14.47 -4.87 -30.85
CA CYS A 259 13.87 -5.15 -29.54
C CYS A 259 12.36 -4.86 -29.61
N ASN A 260 11.65 -5.28 -28.57
CA ASN A 260 10.29 -4.81 -28.30
C ASN A 260 10.35 -3.53 -27.47
N VAL A 261 9.46 -2.57 -27.76
CA VAL A 261 9.29 -1.37 -26.95
C VAL A 261 7.89 -1.39 -26.39
N ALA A 262 7.78 -1.20 -25.08
CA ALA A 262 6.51 -1.31 -24.38
C ALA A 262 6.42 -0.28 -23.24
N ILE A 263 5.21 -0.04 -22.77
CA ILE A 263 4.92 0.66 -21.52
C ILE A 263 4.21 -0.36 -20.64
N LEU A 264 4.86 -0.80 -19.57
CA LEU A 264 4.31 -1.79 -18.65
C LEU A 264 4.56 -1.34 -17.22
N PRO A 265 3.65 -1.64 -16.28
CA PRO A 265 3.89 -1.48 -14.86
C PRO A 265 5.15 -2.22 -14.42
N ILE A 266 5.91 -1.62 -13.52
CA ILE A 266 7.16 -2.09 -12.95
C ILE A 266 6.92 -2.58 -11.53
N SER A 267 7.55 -3.70 -11.17
CA SER A 267 7.23 -4.43 -9.93
C SER A 267 7.74 -3.68 -8.69
N ASP A 268 9.03 -3.33 -8.71
CA ASP A 268 9.71 -2.59 -7.64
C ASP A 268 10.19 -1.25 -8.21
N PHE A 269 9.25 -0.41 -8.65
CA PHE A 269 9.56 0.81 -9.42
C PHE A 269 10.56 1.73 -8.71
N ALA A 270 10.39 1.96 -7.41
CA ALA A 270 11.29 2.82 -6.62
C ALA A 270 12.73 2.25 -6.50
N ASP A 271 12.88 0.92 -6.47
CA ASP A 271 14.21 0.29 -6.40
C ASP A 271 14.90 0.27 -7.78
N LEU A 272 14.11 0.06 -8.84
CA LEU A 272 14.62 -0.07 -10.20
C LEU A 272 14.86 1.29 -10.88
N MET A 273 14.08 2.31 -10.52
CA MET A 273 14.09 3.66 -11.09
C MET A 273 13.84 4.72 -9.99
N PRO A 274 14.74 4.87 -9.00
CA PRO A 274 14.52 5.73 -7.83
C PRO A 274 14.29 7.21 -8.17
N ASP A 275 14.91 7.69 -9.24
CA ASP A 275 14.82 9.09 -9.66
C ASP A 275 13.66 9.35 -10.65
N CYS A 276 12.91 8.32 -11.04
CA CYS A 276 11.85 8.46 -12.04
C CYS A 276 10.54 8.93 -11.41
N GLU A 277 10.07 10.10 -11.81
CA GLU A 277 8.97 10.82 -11.13
C GLU A 277 7.57 10.41 -11.64
N SER A 278 7.49 9.50 -12.62
CA SER A 278 6.22 8.90 -13.07
C SER A 278 6.45 7.53 -13.73
N GLU A 279 5.63 6.54 -13.40
CA GLU A 279 5.71 5.19 -13.95
C GLU A 279 5.06 5.11 -15.35
N GLY A 280 5.77 4.59 -16.35
CA GLY A 280 5.20 4.36 -17.66
C GLY A 280 4.53 5.61 -18.26
N ALA A 281 3.21 5.50 -18.49
CA ALA A 281 2.33 6.56 -18.96
C ALA A 281 1.51 7.24 -17.84
N ALA A 282 1.68 6.85 -16.58
CA ALA A 282 0.94 7.40 -15.44
C ALA A 282 1.26 8.89 -15.23
N PRO A 283 0.34 9.66 -14.62
CA PRO A 283 0.62 11.03 -14.20
C PRO A 283 1.64 11.09 -13.06
N VAL A 284 2.16 12.30 -12.80
CA VAL A 284 3.00 12.58 -11.63
C VAL A 284 2.10 12.63 -10.39
N CYS A 285 2.28 11.69 -9.46
CA CYS A 285 1.43 11.60 -8.25
C CYS A 285 1.83 12.58 -7.15
N THR A 286 3.10 12.97 -7.08
CA THR A 286 3.61 13.95 -6.13
C THR A 286 4.66 14.83 -6.79
N VAL A 287 4.67 16.12 -6.41
CA VAL A 287 5.69 17.09 -6.83
C VAL A 287 6.70 17.36 -5.72
N LEU A 288 6.67 16.58 -4.65
CA LEU A 288 7.59 16.69 -3.54
C LEU A 288 8.61 15.56 -3.56
N THR A 289 9.82 15.93 -3.16
CA THR A 289 10.92 15.01 -2.90
C THR A 289 11.66 15.48 -1.66
N TYR A 290 12.40 14.59 -1.02
CA TYR A 290 13.12 14.86 0.22
C TYR A 290 14.62 14.72 -0.02
N SER A 291 15.36 15.71 0.46
CA SER A 291 16.81 15.79 0.41
C SER A 291 17.39 15.91 1.82
N ASP A 292 18.72 15.86 1.94
CA ASP A 292 19.39 16.12 3.22
C ASP A 292 19.12 17.52 3.80
N GLU A 293 18.66 18.47 2.96
CA GLU A 293 18.29 19.84 3.37
C GLU A 293 16.78 19.99 3.68
N GLY A 294 16.03 18.89 3.64
CA GLY A 294 14.59 18.85 3.85
C GLY A 294 13.79 18.69 2.55
N PRO A 295 12.50 19.08 2.56
CA PRO A 295 11.57 18.88 1.48
C PRO A 295 11.85 19.89 0.37
N THR A 296 11.73 19.44 -0.86
CA THR A 296 11.91 20.27 -2.04
C THR A 296 10.99 19.80 -3.17
N LEU A 297 10.96 20.56 -4.25
CA LEU A 297 10.19 20.18 -5.42
C LEU A 297 10.90 19.12 -6.25
N ALA A 298 10.13 18.17 -6.75
CA ALA A 298 10.49 17.25 -7.82
C ALA A 298 11.12 18.01 -9.00
N ARG A 299 12.06 17.38 -9.69
CA ARG A 299 12.74 17.91 -10.88
C ARG A 299 11.74 18.33 -11.96
N CYS A 300 10.75 17.49 -12.30
CA CYS A 300 9.73 17.83 -13.29
C CYS A 300 8.93 19.07 -12.89
N ALA A 301 8.58 19.20 -11.60
CA ALA A 301 7.89 20.37 -11.07
C ALA A 301 8.74 21.65 -11.18
N ARG A 302 10.03 21.58 -10.83
CA ARG A 302 10.97 22.72 -11.00
C ARG A 302 11.11 23.14 -12.45
N LEU A 303 11.20 22.18 -13.37
CA LEU A 303 11.26 22.45 -14.82
C LEU A 303 9.95 23.04 -15.35
N ALA A 304 8.80 22.55 -14.87
CA ALA A 304 7.49 23.08 -15.24
C ALA A 304 7.32 24.53 -14.78
N ILE A 305 7.62 24.82 -13.51
CA ILE A 305 7.50 26.16 -12.93
C ILE A 305 8.50 27.13 -13.58
N SER A 306 9.74 26.70 -13.84
CA SER A 306 10.73 27.56 -14.52
C SER A 306 10.30 28.00 -15.94
N ARG A 307 9.37 27.28 -16.56
CA ARG A 307 8.77 27.65 -17.86
C ARG A 307 7.52 28.51 -17.74
N THR A 308 6.69 28.20 -16.73
CA THR A 308 5.35 28.79 -16.59
C THR A 308 5.33 30.02 -15.69
N ALA A 309 6.11 30.01 -14.60
CA ALA A 309 6.20 31.06 -13.60
C ALA A 309 7.61 31.13 -12.96
N PRO A 310 8.68 31.40 -13.73
CA PRO A 310 10.07 31.37 -13.26
C PRO A 310 10.34 32.31 -12.08
N GLU A 311 9.65 33.45 -12.02
CA GLU A 311 9.75 34.41 -10.92
C GLU A 311 9.22 33.88 -9.59
N SER A 312 8.30 32.91 -9.63
CA SER A 312 7.69 32.33 -8.42
C SER A 312 8.51 31.18 -7.84
N LEU A 313 9.35 30.52 -8.67
CA LEU A 313 10.10 29.32 -8.26
C LEU A 313 10.95 29.51 -6.99
N PRO A 314 11.75 30.60 -6.82
CA PRO A 314 12.56 30.77 -5.62
C PRO A 314 11.70 30.86 -4.35
N THR A 315 10.59 31.60 -4.42
CA THR A 315 9.66 31.75 -3.28
C THR A 315 8.94 30.45 -2.94
N ILE A 316 8.56 29.67 -3.95
CA ILE A 316 7.93 28.36 -3.73
C ILE A 316 8.92 27.40 -3.07
N LEU A 317 10.17 27.33 -3.56
CA LEU A 317 11.21 26.50 -2.97
C LEU A 317 11.50 26.89 -1.51
N GLU A 318 11.57 28.19 -1.22
CA GLU A 318 11.75 28.68 0.14
C GLU A 318 10.58 28.29 1.06
N ARG A 319 9.34 28.37 0.56
CA ARG A 319 8.16 27.98 1.35
C ARG A 319 8.08 26.47 1.60
N VAL A 320 8.36 25.67 0.57
CA VAL A 320 8.40 24.21 0.71
C VAL A 320 9.48 23.81 1.73
N ALA A 321 10.71 24.33 1.60
CA ALA A 321 11.79 24.00 2.54
C ALA A 321 11.50 24.38 4.01
N ASN A 322 10.68 25.42 4.23
CA ASN A 322 10.34 25.93 5.56
C ASN A 322 8.98 25.44 6.09
N CYS A 323 8.33 24.46 5.46
CA CYS A 323 6.99 24.02 5.85
C CYS A 323 6.92 23.46 7.28
N GLY A 324 7.98 22.78 7.76
CA GLY A 324 8.00 22.19 9.10
C GLY A 324 7.90 23.22 10.24
N GLY A 325 8.26 24.48 9.99
CA GLY A 325 8.05 25.58 10.93
C GLY A 325 6.58 26.03 10.99
N GLU A 326 5.91 26.08 9.84
CA GLU A 326 4.48 26.35 9.75
C GLU A 326 3.67 25.22 10.38
N ASP A 327 4.09 23.96 10.17
CA ASP A 327 3.51 22.76 10.78
C ASP A 327 3.57 22.80 12.31
N LEU A 328 4.75 23.06 12.86
CA LEU A 328 4.94 23.13 14.31
C LEU A 328 4.07 24.24 14.94
N GLU A 329 3.96 25.38 14.26
CA GLU A 329 3.16 26.51 14.70
C GLU A 329 1.65 26.20 14.62
N ALA A 330 1.18 25.61 13.52
CA ALA A 330 -0.22 25.23 13.33
C ALA A 330 -0.65 24.10 14.29
N ALA A 331 0.25 23.15 14.54
CA ALA A 331 -0.01 21.97 15.34
C ALA A 331 -0.06 22.28 16.84
N LEU A 332 1.01 22.87 17.39
CA LEU A 332 1.21 23.01 18.83
C LEU A 332 1.48 24.46 19.25
N GLY A 333 2.06 25.29 18.37
CA GLY A 333 2.43 26.68 18.61
C GLY A 333 3.76 26.79 19.36
N ALA A 334 4.73 27.51 18.80
CA ALA A 334 6.08 27.65 19.37
C ALA A 334 6.04 28.24 20.78
N ASP A 335 5.19 29.25 21.03
CA ASP A 335 5.04 29.86 22.35
C ASP A 335 4.48 28.85 23.39
N ARG A 336 3.52 28.01 23.00
CA ARG A 336 2.93 26.99 23.90
C ARG A 336 3.92 25.89 24.26
N LEU A 337 4.85 25.58 23.36
CA LEU A 337 5.96 24.65 23.59
C LEU A 337 7.02 25.29 24.50
N LYS A 338 7.39 26.56 24.26
CA LYS A 338 8.32 27.31 25.13
C LYS A 338 7.80 27.44 26.56
N ASP A 339 6.52 27.75 26.73
CA ASP A 339 5.85 27.81 28.03
C ASP A 339 5.91 26.47 28.79
N ARG A 340 6.10 25.36 28.07
CA ARG A 340 6.27 24.02 28.61
C ARG A 340 7.72 23.60 28.77
N GLY A 341 8.69 24.45 28.44
CA GLY A 341 10.11 24.19 28.69
C GLY A 341 10.91 23.72 27.47
N PHE A 342 10.33 23.68 26.28
CA PHE A 342 11.12 23.46 25.06
C PHE A 342 11.99 24.68 24.74
N SER A 343 13.30 24.48 24.59
CA SER A 343 14.24 25.53 24.18
C SER A 343 14.14 25.82 22.68
N ASP A 344 14.70 26.96 22.25
CA ASP A 344 14.80 27.28 20.80
C ASP A 344 15.55 26.17 20.04
N ALA A 345 16.60 25.59 20.64
CA ALA A 345 17.34 24.48 20.05
C ALA A 345 16.48 23.21 19.88
N ALA A 346 15.56 22.96 20.83
CA ALA A 346 14.62 21.86 20.72
C ALA A 346 13.62 22.08 19.57
N LEU A 347 13.07 23.30 19.47
CA LEU A 347 12.12 23.66 18.41
C LEU A 347 12.76 23.60 17.03
N ASP A 348 14.02 24.04 16.90
CA ASP A 348 14.76 23.94 15.64
C ASP A 348 14.95 22.49 15.18
N ARG A 349 15.20 21.56 16.12
CA ARG A 349 15.34 20.12 15.80
C ARG A 349 14.01 19.50 15.40
N VAL A 350 12.94 19.82 16.13
CA VAL A 350 11.58 19.36 15.82
C VAL A 350 11.14 19.88 14.47
N SER A 351 11.29 21.19 14.22
CA SER A 351 10.90 21.82 12.96
C SER A 351 11.63 21.21 11.77
N ARG A 352 12.94 20.91 11.91
CA ARG A 352 13.69 20.20 10.87
C ARG A 352 13.19 18.78 10.65
N ALA A 353 12.98 18.02 11.72
CA ALA A 353 12.44 16.66 11.60
C ALA A 353 11.07 16.65 10.90
N LEU A 354 10.19 17.60 11.21
CA LEU A 354 8.91 17.75 10.53
C LEU A 354 9.08 18.13 9.05
N SER A 355 9.99 19.06 8.74
CA SER A 355 10.35 19.37 7.35
C SER A 355 10.85 18.12 6.62
N ASP A 356 11.64 17.26 7.25
CA ASP A 356 12.14 16.01 6.68
C ASP A 356 11.04 14.93 6.50
N GLY A 357 9.76 15.28 6.74
CA GLY A 357 8.61 14.40 6.57
C GLY A 357 8.41 13.43 7.72
N LEU A 358 9.10 13.61 8.86
CA LEU A 358 8.86 12.75 10.01
C LEU A 358 7.48 13.05 10.62
N PRO A 359 6.70 12.02 10.96
CA PRO A 359 5.45 12.20 11.69
C PRO A 359 5.70 12.84 13.06
N LEU A 360 4.67 13.50 13.60
CA LEU A 360 4.74 14.23 14.87
C LEU A 360 5.33 13.38 16.01
N ASN A 361 4.99 12.09 16.08
CA ASN A 361 5.52 11.19 17.11
C ASN A 361 7.05 11.03 17.04
N ALA A 362 7.61 10.94 15.84
CA ALA A 362 9.03 10.75 15.60
C ALA A 362 9.80 12.07 15.79
N ALA A 363 9.22 13.19 15.40
CA ALA A 363 9.81 14.52 15.58
C ALA A 363 10.01 14.91 17.05
N PHE A 364 9.17 14.41 17.95
CA PHE A 364 9.32 14.59 19.40
C PHE A 364 10.02 13.42 20.11
N SER A 365 10.61 12.49 19.36
CA SER A 365 11.33 11.34 19.94
C SER A 365 12.70 11.74 20.51
N ARG A 366 13.26 10.84 21.32
CA ARG A 366 14.63 10.94 21.82
C ARG A 366 15.67 11.04 20.71
N TRP A 367 15.47 10.40 19.56
CA TRP A 367 16.43 10.43 18.46
C TRP A 367 16.57 11.83 17.84
N VAL A 368 15.48 12.60 17.84
CA VAL A 368 15.46 13.97 17.31
C VAL A 368 15.89 14.98 18.37
N LEU A 369 15.29 14.92 19.56
CA LEU A 369 15.57 15.88 20.63
C LEU A 369 16.90 15.62 21.32
N GLY A 370 17.31 14.36 21.45
CA GLY A 370 18.51 13.94 22.16
C GLY A 370 18.37 13.97 23.68
N ASP A 371 19.23 13.21 24.35
CA ASP A 371 19.24 13.04 25.81
C ASP A 371 19.38 14.38 26.53
N GLU A 372 20.27 15.24 26.06
CA GLU A 372 20.57 16.54 26.66
C GLU A 372 19.32 17.40 26.75
N ILE A 373 18.52 17.51 25.68
CA ILE A 373 17.31 18.34 25.69
C ILE A 373 16.26 17.72 26.62
N ILE A 374 16.07 16.40 26.57
CA ILE A 374 15.05 15.73 27.39
C ILE A 374 15.40 15.78 28.88
N SER A 375 16.68 15.59 29.24
CA SER A 375 17.13 15.61 30.63
C SER A 375 17.31 17.03 31.17
N ASP A 376 17.90 17.93 30.39
CA ASP A 376 18.37 19.22 30.87
C ASP A 376 17.32 20.31 30.67
N ASP A 377 16.60 20.32 29.55
CA ASP A 377 15.56 21.33 29.31
C ASP A 377 14.22 20.85 29.90
N LEU A 378 13.78 19.65 29.53
CA LEU A 378 12.45 19.12 29.89
C LEU A 378 12.41 18.45 31.28
N LYS A 379 13.57 18.16 31.88
CA LYS A 379 13.69 17.50 33.20
C LYS A 379 13.02 16.13 33.27
N LEU A 380 13.08 15.36 32.17
CA LEU A 380 12.52 14.02 32.06
C LEU A 380 13.61 12.95 31.89
N ALA A 381 13.24 11.68 32.01
CA ALA A 381 14.14 10.54 31.79
C ALA A 381 14.13 10.16 30.28
N PRO A 382 15.25 10.33 29.55
CA PRO A 382 15.29 10.12 28.10
C PRO A 382 14.86 8.72 27.65
N GLU A 383 15.18 7.69 28.43
CA GLU A 383 14.97 6.27 28.08
C GLU A 383 13.49 5.88 27.97
N LYS A 384 12.57 6.77 28.34
CA LYS A 384 11.12 6.56 28.22
C LYS A 384 10.54 7.00 26.88
N PHE A 385 11.34 7.63 26.02
CA PHE A 385 10.86 8.32 24.81
C PHE A 385 11.64 7.94 23.55
N ASP A 386 12.18 6.72 23.49
CA ASP A 386 12.99 6.24 22.35
C ASP A 386 12.23 6.39 21.01
N SER A 387 10.97 5.94 20.92
CA SER A 387 10.13 6.09 19.73
C SER A 387 8.76 6.76 19.99
N ASP A 388 8.40 6.97 21.26
CA ASP A 388 7.10 7.48 21.66
C ASP A 388 7.16 8.98 22.03
N GLY A 389 7.35 9.83 21.03
CA GLY A 389 7.34 11.29 21.23
C GLY A 389 5.96 11.84 21.62
N LEU A 390 4.87 11.10 21.38
CA LEU A 390 3.53 11.48 21.85
C LEU A 390 3.42 11.35 23.38
N ALA A 391 4.06 10.34 23.96
CA ALA A 391 4.20 10.23 25.41
C ALA A 391 5.00 11.41 25.98
N LEU A 392 6.00 11.91 25.26
CA LEU A 392 6.75 13.11 25.66
C LEU A 392 5.84 14.34 25.66
N LEU A 393 5.08 14.59 24.59
CA LEU A 393 4.09 15.67 24.54
C LEU A 393 3.05 15.56 25.67
N SER A 394 2.58 14.35 25.95
CA SER A 394 1.65 14.07 27.05
C SER A 394 2.27 14.38 28.41
N ALA A 395 3.55 14.01 28.62
CA ALA A 395 4.29 14.32 29.84
C ALA A 395 4.50 15.83 30.05
N MET A 396 4.64 16.58 28.94
CA MET A 396 4.71 18.04 28.94
C MET A 396 3.34 18.74 29.04
N GLY A 397 2.25 17.98 29.20
CA GLY A 397 0.92 18.52 29.50
C GLY A 397 0.12 18.97 28.27
N PHE A 398 0.35 18.36 27.11
CA PHE A 398 -0.60 18.42 25.99
C PHE A 398 -1.70 17.38 26.16
N SER A 399 -2.94 17.74 25.84
CA SER A 399 -4.06 16.80 25.91
C SER A 399 -4.05 15.84 24.71
N ARG A 400 -4.66 14.66 24.84
CA ARG A 400 -4.86 13.75 23.69
C ARG A 400 -5.56 14.42 22.51
N LYS A 401 -6.45 15.38 22.77
CA LYS A 401 -7.14 16.14 21.73
C LYS A 401 -6.20 17.13 21.03
N ASP A 402 -5.30 17.78 21.77
CA ASP A 402 -4.27 18.64 21.18
C ASP A 402 -3.34 17.82 20.29
N ILE A 403 -2.89 16.67 20.78
CA ILE A 403 -1.98 15.77 20.06
C ILE A 403 -2.64 15.24 18.78
N ALA A 404 -3.87 14.70 18.86
CA ALA A 404 -4.57 14.21 17.67
C ALA A 404 -4.83 15.32 16.63
N LYS A 405 -5.12 16.56 17.10
CA LYS A 405 -5.25 17.72 16.22
C LYS A 405 -3.91 18.08 15.57
N ALA A 406 -2.82 18.02 16.33
CA ALA A 406 -1.47 18.26 15.85
C ALA A 406 -1.04 17.21 14.83
N GLU A 407 -1.28 15.92 15.08
CA GLU A 407 -0.98 14.84 14.13
C GLU A 407 -1.70 15.07 12.80
N ALA A 408 -3.01 15.39 12.84
CA ALA A 408 -3.79 15.69 11.65
C ALA A 408 -3.38 16.99 10.94
N ALA A 409 -2.65 17.89 11.61
CA ALA A 409 -2.21 19.16 11.05
C ALA A 409 -0.80 19.11 10.45
N VAL A 410 -0.01 18.08 10.77
CA VAL A 410 1.34 17.88 10.24
C VAL A 410 1.33 16.87 9.08
N ASP A 411 0.31 16.03 9.00
CA ASP A 411 0.11 15.09 7.90
C ASP A 411 -0.33 15.84 6.62
N GLY A 412 0.55 15.93 5.62
CA GLY A 412 0.24 16.42 4.27
C GLY A 412 0.35 17.93 4.03
N THR A 413 0.87 18.73 4.97
CA THR A 413 0.98 20.19 4.80
C THR A 413 1.95 20.58 3.68
N ALA A 414 3.09 19.90 3.58
CA ALA A 414 4.04 20.15 2.51
C ALA A 414 3.37 19.92 1.15
N GLU A 415 2.66 18.79 1.01
CA GLU A 415 1.90 18.43 -0.19
C GLU A 415 0.82 19.48 -0.51
N ASP A 416 0.08 19.95 0.49
CA ASP A 416 -0.94 20.98 0.33
C ASP A 416 -0.37 22.32 -0.11
N ILE A 417 0.75 22.76 0.48
CA ILE A 417 1.48 23.97 0.06
C ILE A 417 1.95 23.80 -1.37
N ALA A 418 2.64 22.70 -1.68
CA ALA A 418 3.16 22.45 -3.01
C ALA A 418 2.04 22.43 -4.05
N ALA A 419 0.94 21.73 -3.79
CA ALA A 419 -0.21 21.66 -4.70
C ALA A 419 -0.95 23.00 -4.84
N ALA A 420 -1.02 23.82 -3.79
CA ALA A 420 -1.61 25.16 -3.85
C ALA A 420 -0.75 26.12 -4.67
N GLU A 421 0.57 26.10 -4.48
CA GLU A 421 1.50 26.91 -5.26
C GLU A 421 1.56 26.44 -6.72
N PHE A 422 1.53 25.13 -6.97
CA PHE A 422 1.50 24.56 -8.32
C PHE A 422 0.28 25.04 -9.12
N ARG A 423 -0.90 25.06 -8.47
CA ARG A 423 -2.13 25.62 -9.06
C ARG A 423 -2.04 27.11 -9.34
N GLN A 424 -1.37 27.89 -8.49
CA GLN A 424 -1.14 29.32 -8.74
C GLN A 424 -0.25 29.56 -9.98
N CYS A 425 0.65 28.63 -10.28
CA CYS A 425 1.45 28.61 -11.51
C CYS A 425 0.67 28.13 -12.74
N GLY A 426 -0.63 27.83 -12.62
CA GLY A 426 -1.46 27.34 -13.72
C GLY A 426 -1.23 25.87 -14.08
N LEU A 427 -0.66 25.09 -13.16
CA LEU A 427 -0.40 23.67 -13.32
C LEU A 427 -1.34 22.84 -12.44
N GLU A 428 -1.81 21.71 -12.92
CA GLU A 428 -2.69 20.80 -12.18
C GLU A 428 -2.05 19.42 -12.02
N LEU A 429 -2.13 18.87 -10.81
CA LEU A 429 -1.69 17.51 -10.48
C LEU A 429 -2.84 16.51 -10.42
N HIS A 430 -4.06 17.01 -10.28
CA HIS A 430 -5.23 16.16 -10.29
C HIS A 430 -5.54 15.76 -11.73
N VAL A 431 -5.43 14.47 -12.02
CA VAL A 431 -5.71 13.91 -13.34
C VAL A 431 -6.89 12.95 -13.20
N SER A 432 -7.87 13.08 -14.10
CA SER A 432 -9.02 12.18 -14.16
C SER A 432 -8.63 10.84 -14.79
N ALA A 433 -9.38 9.78 -14.47
CA ALA A 433 -9.19 8.47 -15.09
C ALA A 433 -9.34 8.54 -16.61
N GLU A 434 -10.28 9.36 -17.11
CA GLU A 434 -10.48 9.58 -18.55
C GLU A 434 -9.24 10.22 -19.21
N ALA A 435 -8.59 11.17 -18.54
CA ALA A 435 -7.38 11.80 -19.04
C ALA A 435 -6.20 10.81 -19.07
N GLU A 436 -6.03 9.99 -18.03
CA GLU A 436 -5.02 8.92 -18.00
C GLU A 436 -5.23 7.89 -19.11
N LEU A 437 -6.48 7.46 -19.34
CA LEU A 437 -6.83 6.56 -20.43
C LEU A 437 -6.55 7.17 -21.80
N ALA A 438 -6.91 8.44 -22.01
CA ALA A 438 -6.66 9.13 -23.27
C ALA A 438 -5.15 9.27 -23.54
N PHE A 439 -4.37 9.58 -22.50
CA PHE A 439 -2.92 9.71 -22.59
C PHE A 439 -2.26 8.36 -22.90
N ALA A 440 -2.58 7.32 -22.14
CA ALA A 440 -2.08 5.96 -22.37
C ALA A 440 -2.48 5.43 -23.76
N SER A 441 -3.69 5.72 -24.23
CA SER A 441 -4.16 5.33 -25.57
C SER A 441 -3.37 6.00 -26.69
N ALA A 442 -3.03 7.28 -26.55
CA ALA A 442 -2.19 7.99 -27.52
C ALA A 442 -0.78 7.38 -27.60
N CYS A 443 -0.20 7.03 -26.44
CA CYS A 443 1.07 6.31 -26.37
C CYS A 443 0.98 4.91 -27.01
N ALA A 444 -0.10 4.18 -26.74
CA ALA A 444 -0.35 2.86 -27.32
C ALA A 444 -0.48 2.90 -28.84
N GLU A 445 -1.15 3.92 -29.40
CA GLU A 445 -1.25 4.11 -30.85
C GLU A 445 0.12 4.36 -31.48
N ALA A 446 0.96 5.21 -30.87
CA ALA A 446 2.32 5.46 -31.33
C ALA A 446 3.21 4.20 -31.28
N LEU A 447 3.03 3.37 -30.25
CA LEU A 447 3.74 2.10 -30.10
C LEU A 447 3.14 0.98 -30.96
N GLY A 448 1.90 1.12 -31.42
CA GLY A 448 1.15 0.06 -32.11
C GLY A 448 0.75 -1.08 -31.18
N GLY A 449 0.44 -0.79 -29.91
CA GLY A 449 0.11 -1.77 -28.86
C GLY A 449 1.07 -1.73 -27.68
N ASN A 450 1.15 -2.83 -26.91
CA ASN A 450 2.11 -3.06 -25.81
C ASN A 450 2.14 -1.96 -24.73
N THR A 451 0.97 -1.42 -24.42
CA THR A 451 0.80 -0.45 -23.33
C THR A 451 -0.13 -1.04 -22.29
N ALA A 452 0.30 -0.96 -21.04
CA ALA A 452 -0.50 -1.32 -19.89
C ALA A 452 -0.54 -0.19 -18.87
N ILE A 453 -1.69 -0.04 -18.23
CA ILE A 453 -1.87 0.88 -17.11
C ILE A 453 -1.98 0.11 -15.80
N ARG A 454 -1.59 0.76 -14.71
CA ARG A 454 -1.81 0.26 -13.35
C ARG A 454 -3.11 0.83 -12.84
N VAL A 455 -3.98 -0.03 -12.32
CA VAL A 455 -5.22 0.37 -11.69
C VAL A 455 -5.22 -0.16 -10.27
N THR A 456 -5.19 0.76 -9.33
CA THR A 456 -5.05 0.46 -7.89
C THR A 456 -6.38 0.62 -7.18
N GLY A 457 -6.64 -0.26 -6.23
CA GLY A 457 -7.78 -0.12 -5.32
C GLY A 457 -9.09 -0.71 -5.85
N ARG A 458 -10.10 -0.65 -4.99
CA ARG A 458 -11.34 -1.44 -5.13
C ARG A 458 -12.32 -0.87 -6.16
N ASN A 459 -12.26 0.43 -6.43
CA ASN A 459 -13.20 1.13 -7.32
C ASN A 459 -12.67 1.28 -8.76
N GLY A 460 -11.51 0.70 -9.07
CA GLY A 460 -10.84 0.88 -10.36
C GLY A 460 -11.38 0.01 -11.50
N LEU A 461 -12.34 -0.89 -11.26
CA LEU A 461 -12.81 -1.82 -12.30
C LEU A 461 -13.42 -1.10 -13.52
N ASP A 462 -14.14 0.00 -13.31
CA ASP A 462 -14.67 0.81 -14.42
C ASP A 462 -13.56 1.36 -15.32
N MET A 463 -12.45 1.82 -14.71
CA MET A 463 -11.27 2.29 -15.45
C MET A 463 -10.60 1.13 -16.20
N ALA A 464 -10.53 -0.05 -15.59
CA ALA A 464 -9.96 -1.24 -16.24
C ALA A 464 -10.78 -1.68 -17.46
N ASP A 465 -12.11 -1.66 -17.36
CA ASP A 465 -13.00 -1.98 -18.47
C ASP A 465 -12.86 -0.95 -19.60
N ALA A 466 -12.80 0.34 -19.26
CA ALA A 466 -12.57 1.40 -20.24
C ALA A 466 -11.19 1.27 -20.92
N ALA A 467 -10.15 0.91 -20.17
CA ALA A 467 -8.80 0.64 -20.70
C ALA A 467 -8.81 -0.54 -21.69
N ILE A 468 -9.48 -1.64 -21.32
CA ILE A 468 -9.61 -2.82 -22.16
C ILE A 468 -10.35 -2.49 -23.45
N ALA A 469 -11.44 -1.73 -23.36
CA ALA A 469 -12.20 -1.27 -24.53
C ALA A 469 -11.36 -0.38 -25.46
N ALA A 470 -10.42 0.39 -24.90
CA ALA A 470 -9.45 1.20 -25.64
C ALA A 470 -8.26 0.40 -26.21
N GLY A 471 -8.19 -0.92 -25.98
CA GLY A 471 -7.10 -1.78 -26.46
C GLY A 471 -5.85 -1.76 -25.58
N LEU A 472 -5.95 -1.25 -24.35
CA LEU A 472 -4.88 -1.28 -23.36
C LEU A 472 -4.94 -2.57 -22.53
N SER A 473 -3.78 -3.04 -22.07
CA SER A 473 -3.74 -4.04 -21.01
C SER A 473 -3.83 -3.36 -19.64
N THR A 474 -4.23 -4.09 -18.61
CA THR A 474 -4.45 -3.51 -17.28
C THR A 474 -3.84 -4.39 -16.20
N LEU A 475 -3.01 -3.81 -15.33
CA LEU A 475 -2.61 -4.45 -14.07
C LEU A 475 -3.50 -3.94 -12.95
N LEU A 476 -4.41 -4.80 -12.48
CA LEU A 476 -5.21 -4.57 -11.29
C LEU A 476 -4.37 -4.90 -10.06
N VAL A 477 -4.27 -3.96 -9.13
CA VAL A 477 -3.54 -4.12 -7.87
C VAL A 477 -4.51 -3.92 -6.71
N GLY A 478 -4.76 -5.02 -6.00
CA GLY A 478 -5.56 -5.03 -4.79
C GLY A 478 -4.82 -4.43 -3.61
N ILE A 479 -5.56 -3.75 -2.73
CA ILE A 479 -5.07 -3.33 -1.41
C ILE A 479 -5.80 -4.16 -0.38
N ARG A 480 -5.03 -4.91 0.41
CA ARG A 480 -5.58 -5.67 1.53
C ARG A 480 -6.05 -4.70 2.60
N ALA A 481 -7.31 -4.82 3.02
CA ALA A 481 -7.79 -4.06 4.16
C ALA A 481 -6.97 -4.45 5.40
N PRO A 482 -6.62 -3.50 6.28
CA PRO A 482 -6.22 -3.86 7.63
C PRO A 482 -7.36 -4.64 8.28
N ALA A 483 -7.03 -5.61 9.15
CA ALA A 483 -8.01 -6.54 9.72
C ALA A 483 -9.20 -5.87 10.42
N ASN A 484 -9.02 -4.64 10.92
CA ASN A 484 -10.07 -3.87 11.57
C ASN A 484 -11.14 -3.35 10.58
N ASP A 485 -10.77 -3.06 9.34
CA ASP A 485 -11.70 -2.54 8.33
C ASP A 485 -12.62 -3.65 7.84
N ASP A 486 -12.09 -4.86 7.63
CA ASP A 486 -12.93 -6.02 7.28
C ASP A 486 -13.91 -6.40 8.41
N VAL A 487 -13.53 -6.17 9.67
CA VAL A 487 -14.43 -6.35 10.82
C VAL A 487 -15.48 -5.25 10.86
N ALA A 488 -15.11 -3.99 10.58
CA ALA A 488 -16.05 -2.88 10.48
C ALA A 488 -17.06 -3.06 9.35
N ASP A 489 -16.61 -3.42 8.14
CA ASP A 489 -17.45 -3.72 6.98
C ASP A 489 -18.41 -4.89 7.26
N ARG A 490 -17.92 -5.95 7.91
CA ARG A 490 -18.76 -7.08 8.33
C ARG A 490 -19.77 -6.68 9.41
N MET A 491 -19.37 -5.86 10.37
CA MET A 491 -20.28 -5.34 11.39
C MET A 491 -21.37 -4.48 10.75
N GLU A 492 -21.03 -3.62 9.78
CA GLU A 492 -21.99 -2.81 9.04
C GLU A 492 -22.97 -3.68 8.24
N GLN A 493 -22.49 -4.74 7.57
CA GLN A 493 -23.35 -5.71 6.89
C GLN A 493 -24.26 -6.48 7.86
N ILE A 494 -23.73 -6.89 9.01
CA ILE A 494 -24.51 -7.57 10.06
C ILE A 494 -25.61 -6.64 10.59
N LEU A 495 -25.29 -5.36 10.82
CA LEU A 495 -26.25 -4.35 11.27
C LEU A 495 -27.32 -4.09 10.21
N ALA A 496 -26.94 -3.95 8.94
CA ALA A 496 -27.90 -3.78 7.84
C ALA A 496 -28.83 -4.99 7.69
N LEU A 497 -28.30 -6.21 7.80
CA LEU A 497 -29.11 -7.43 7.76
C LEU A 497 -30.04 -7.52 8.99
N ALA A 498 -29.57 -7.11 10.16
CA ALA A 498 -30.39 -7.05 11.37
C ALA A 498 -31.55 -6.06 11.23
N ASP A 499 -31.32 -4.91 10.58
CA ASP A 499 -32.37 -3.93 10.28
C ASP A 499 -33.39 -4.48 9.28
N GLU A 500 -32.95 -5.17 8.22
CA GLU A 500 -33.84 -5.84 7.26
C GLU A 500 -34.72 -6.90 7.94
N LEU A 501 -34.13 -7.75 8.79
CA LEU A 501 -34.85 -8.77 9.56
C LEU A 501 -35.82 -8.15 10.59
N ALA A 502 -35.48 -7.01 11.18
CA ALA A 502 -36.37 -6.27 12.08
C ALA A 502 -37.59 -5.71 11.34
N ILE A 503 -37.42 -5.28 10.09
CA ILE A 503 -38.51 -4.82 9.22
C ILE A 503 -39.41 -5.99 8.81
N GLU A 504 -38.85 -7.14 8.44
CA GLU A 504 -39.61 -8.33 8.03
C GLU A 504 -40.41 -8.99 9.16
N SER A 505 -39.91 -8.95 10.40
CA SER A 505 -40.57 -9.54 11.56
C SER A 505 -41.73 -8.69 12.12
N GLY A 506 -41.92 -7.46 11.64
CA GLY A 506 -42.96 -6.55 12.12
C GLY A 506 -42.79 -6.13 13.59
N ALA A 507 -41.64 -6.41 14.20
CA ALA A 507 -41.32 -6.04 15.57
C ALA A 507 -40.65 -4.66 15.58
N SER A 508 -41.46 -3.64 15.84
CA SER A 508 -40.91 -2.37 16.30
C SER A 508 -40.35 -2.57 17.71
N PHE A 509 -39.04 -2.38 17.90
CA PHE A 509 -38.51 -2.01 19.22
C PHE A 509 -38.97 -0.57 19.53
N ALA A 510 -40.27 -0.39 19.74
CA ALA A 510 -40.80 0.82 20.32
C ALA A 510 -40.44 0.79 21.81
N ALA A 511 -39.60 1.73 22.22
CA ALA A 511 -39.41 2.08 23.62
C ALA A 511 -40.75 2.61 24.16
N ASP A 512 -41.59 1.73 24.70
CA ASP A 512 -42.86 2.13 25.31
C ASP A 512 -42.65 2.51 26.79
N GLU A 513 -42.66 3.82 27.02
CA GLU A 513 -42.82 4.49 28.28
C GLU A 513 -44.17 4.13 28.91
N ASN A 514 -44.18 3.21 29.88
CA ASN A 514 -44.97 3.30 31.13
C ASN A 514 -44.93 1.97 31.89
N THR A 515 -43.83 1.74 32.62
CA THR A 515 -43.95 1.12 33.94
C THR A 515 -43.00 1.83 34.88
N SER A 516 -43.57 2.31 35.98
CA SER A 516 -42.98 3.20 36.98
C SER A 516 -41.56 2.84 37.41
N VAL A 517 -40.71 3.86 37.36
CA VAL A 517 -39.33 3.92 37.85
C VAL A 517 -39.20 3.40 39.29
N SER A 518 -38.37 2.37 39.45
CA SER A 518 -37.47 2.25 40.59
C SER A 518 -36.06 2.09 40.07
N ASP A 519 -35.19 3.02 40.46
CA ASP A 519 -33.82 3.23 40.03
C ASP A 519 -32.94 1.97 39.88
N GLY A 520 -32.26 1.87 38.74
CA GLY A 520 -31.16 0.91 38.52
C GLY A 520 -30.69 0.87 37.08
N HIS A 521 -29.75 1.74 36.70
CA HIS A 521 -28.91 1.51 35.53
C HIS A 521 -28.06 0.26 35.80
N GLY A 522 -28.44 -0.89 35.22
CA GLY A 522 -27.69 -2.12 35.29
C GLY A 522 -27.30 -2.58 33.89
N GLN A 523 -26.04 -2.38 33.53
CA GLN A 523 -25.37 -3.19 32.51
C GLN A 523 -25.71 -4.67 32.80
N SER A 524 -26.04 -5.49 31.78
CA SER A 524 -26.07 -6.95 31.97
C SER A 524 -24.65 -7.38 32.33
N ALA A 525 -24.36 -7.44 33.62
CA ALA A 525 -23.06 -7.82 34.14
C ALA A 525 -22.94 -9.33 33.96
N ARG A 526 -21.85 -9.78 33.31
CA ARG A 526 -21.55 -11.20 33.14
C ARG A 526 -21.69 -11.92 34.48
N THR A 527 -22.60 -12.88 34.55
CA THR A 527 -22.74 -13.74 35.73
C THR A 527 -21.68 -14.82 35.65
N ARG A 528 -20.61 -14.67 36.46
CA ARG A 528 -19.53 -15.66 36.50
C ARG A 528 -19.99 -16.93 37.20
N LEU A 529 -19.59 -18.08 36.66
CA LEU A 529 -19.81 -19.36 37.32
C LEU A 529 -18.93 -19.51 38.56
N PRO A 530 -19.39 -20.28 39.57
CA PRO A 530 -18.55 -20.64 40.71
C PRO A 530 -17.39 -21.56 40.30
N ASP A 531 -16.28 -21.44 41.02
CA ASP A 531 -15.06 -22.24 40.79
C ASP A 531 -15.33 -23.75 40.83
N ARG A 532 -16.31 -24.18 41.63
CA ARG A 532 -16.83 -25.55 41.66
C ARG A 532 -18.30 -25.56 41.28
N ARG A 533 -18.62 -26.25 40.20
CA ARG A 533 -19.96 -26.30 39.61
C ARG A 533 -20.41 -27.72 39.30
N LYS A 534 -21.72 -27.91 39.19
CA LYS A 534 -22.30 -29.15 38.68
C LYS A 534 -22.25 -29.14 37.17
N GLY A 535 -22.30 -30.33 36.59
CA GLY A 535 -22.19 -30.53 35.16
C GLY A 535 -22.21 -32.01 34.85
N TYR A 536 -22.44 -32.35 33.59
CA TYR A 536 -22.37 -33.72 33.12
C TYR A 536 -21.53 -33.80 31.86
N ILE A 537 -21.10 -35.03 31.56
CA ILE A 537 -20.33 -35.35 30.37
C ILE A 537 -21.14 -36.32 29.54
N GLN A 538 -21.41 -35.95 28.29
CA GLN A 538 -22.16 -36.76 27.36
C GLN A 538 -21.34 -37.03 26.12
N LYS A 539 -21.20 -38.32 25.79
CA LYS A 539 -20.65 -38.73 24.51
C LYS A 539 -21.72 -38.64 23.43
N ALA A 540 -21.38 -38.02 22.31
CA ALA A 540 -22.21 -37.94 21.12
C ALA A 540 -21.40 -38.30 19.86
N SER A 541 -22.11 -38.45 18.74
CA SER A 541 -21.51 -38.69 17.44
C SER A 541 -22.23 -37.85 16.41
N VAL A 542 -21.52 -36.94 15.74
CA VAL A 542 -22.07 -36.02 14.73
C VAL A 542 -21.26 -36.20 13.45
N GLY A 543 -21.92 -36.50 12.32
CA GLY A 543 -21.24 -36.69 11.03
C GLY A 543 -20.17 -37.79 11.01
N GLY A 544 -20.23 -38.78 11.92
CA GLY A 544 -19.20 -39.82 12.06
C GLY A 544 -18.05 -39.47 13.01
N HIS A 545 -17.99 -38.24 13.51
CA HIS A 545 -17.00 -37.80 14.48
C HIS A 545 -17.50 -38.00 15.91
N LYS A 546 -16.66 -38.57 16.77
CA LYS A 546 -16.98 -38.77 18.20
C LYS A 546 -16.65 -37.50 18.96
N VAL A 547 -17.65 -36.94 19.63
CA VAL A 547 -17.54 -35.73 20.45
C VAL A 547 -17.93 -36.05 21.89
N TYR A 548 -17.27 -35.38 22.83
CA TYR A 548 -17.64 -35.40 24.25
C TYR A 548 -18.06 -33.98 24.62
N LEU A 549 -19.33 -33.81 24.99
CA LEU A 549 -19.89 -32.56 25.46
C LEU A 549 -19.82 -32.53 26.98
N HIS A 550 -19.17 -31.52 27.51
CA HIS A 550 -19.09 -31.24 28.94
C HIS A 550 -19.93 -30.01 29.22
N THR A 551 -20.69 -30.01 30.30
CA THR A 551 -21.50 -28.87 30.73
C THR A 551 -21.03 -28.32 32.06
N GLY A 552 -21.27 -27.03 32.28
CA GLY A 552 -21.17 -26.38 33.59
C GLY A 552 -22.45 -25.62 33.89
N GLU A 553 -23.02 -25.87 35.06
CA GLU A 553 -24.30 -25.31 35.51
C GLU A 553 -24.10 -24.25 36.60
N PHE A 554 -24.98 -23.26 36.62
CA PHE A 554 -25.15 -22.32 37.74
C PHE A 554 -25.77 -23.04 38.96
N GLU A 555 -25.80 -22.37 40.12
CA GLU A 555 -26.32 -22.97 41.36
C GLU A 555 -27.81 -23.34 41.29
N ASP A 556 -28.56 -22.66 40.43
CA ASP A 556 -29.99 -22.90 40.14
C ASP A 556 -30.23 -24.03 39.13
N GLY A 557 -29.16 -24.61 38.56
CA GLY A 557 -29.22 -25.66 37.55
C GLY A 557 -29.34 -25.16 36.10
N ALA A 558 -29.32 -23.85 35.87
CA ALA A 558 -29.25 -23.30 34.52
C ALA A 558 -27.88 -23.60 33.88
N LEU A 559 -27.85 -23.85 32.57
CA LEU A 559 -26.61 -24.10 31.85
C LEU A 559 -25.84 -22.78 31.67
N GLY A 560 -24.59 -22.74 32.14
CA GLY A 560 -23.73 -21.56 32.05
C GLY A 560 -22.51 -21.72 31.14
N GLU A 561 -22.13 -22.94 30.80
CA GLU A 561 -21.03 -23.19 29.86
C GLU A 561 -21.08 -24.59 29.26
N ILE A 562 -20.41 -24.74 28.12
CA ILE A 562 -20.19 -25.99 27.42
C ILE A 562 -18.72 -26.13 27.00
N PHE A 563 -18.22 -27.36 26.92
CA PHE A 563 -16.96 -27.70 26.25
C PHE A 563 -17.15 -28.90 25.33
N ILE A 564 -16.40 -28.92 24.23
CA ILE A 564 -16.49 -29.97 23.23
C ILE A 564 -15.11 -30.57 23.01
N ASP A 565 -14.93 -31.81 23.47
CA ASP A 565 -13.71 -32.58 23.30
C ASP A 565 -13.82 -33.53 22.10
N MET A 566 -12.79 -33.54 21.26
CA MET A 566 -12.72 -34.38 20.06
C MET A 566 -11.40 -35.15 19.98
N HIS A 567 -11.47 -36.41 19.54
CA HIS A 567 -10.32 -37.31 19.48
C HIS A 567 -9.98 -37.69 18.03
N LYS A 568 -8.73 -37.39 17.59
CA LYS A 568 -8.16 -37.60 16.24
C LYS A 568 -8.46 -36.56 15.14
N GLU A 569 -8.96 -35.38 15.48
CA GLU A 569 -9.12 -34.27 14.53
C GLU A 569 -7.89 -33.34 14.48
N GLY A 570 -7.69 -32.67 13.34
CA GLY A 570 -6.60 -31.71 13.12
C GLY A 570 -6.68 -30.46 14.02
N ALA A 571 -5.56 -29.74 14.19
CA ALA A 571 -5.45 -28.61 15.11
C ALA A 571 -6.44 -27.46 14.81
N ALA A 572 -6.67 -27.15 13.53
CA ALA A 572 -7.59 -26.10 13.12
C ALA A 572 -9.05 -26.39 13.54
N PHE A 573 -9.52 -27.62 13.40
CA PHE A 573 -10.89 -28.01 13.76
C PHE A 573 -11.11 -28.00 15.28
N ARG A 574 -10.09 -28.41 16.04
CA ARG A 574 -10.12 -28.36 17.52
C ARG A 574 -10.18 -26.92 18.02
N SER A 575 -9.40 -26.01 17.42
CA SER A 575 -9.42 -24.59 17.78
C SER A 575 -10.79 -23.95 17.51
N LEU A 576 -11.39 -24.25 16.36
CA LEU A 576 -12.70 -23.71 15.99
C LEU A 576 -13.82 -24.20 16.92
N MET A 577 -13.84 -25.49 17.27
CA MET A 577 -14.80 -26.04 18.25
C MET A 577 -14.61 -25.45 19.65
N ASN A 578 -13.37 -25.20 20.06
CA ASN A 578 -13.08 -24.57 21.34
C ASN A 578 -13.58 -23.11 21.37
N ASN A 579 -13.35 -22.35 20.31
CA ASN A 579 -13.83 -20.96 20.21
C ASN A 579 -15.35 -20.90 20.18
N PHE A 580 -16.01 -21.81 19.46
CA PHE A 580 -17.47 -21.94 19.45
C PHE A 580 -18.04 -22.22 20.84
N ALA A 581 -17.44 -23.17 21.57
CA ALA A 581 -17.84 -23.51 22.93
C ALA A 581 -17.67 -22.32 23.90
N ILE A 582 -16.56 -21.57 23.77
CA ILE A 582 -16.30 -20.37 24.58
C ILE A 582 -17.34 -19.27 24.27
N ALA A 583 -17.60 -18.98 23.01
CA ALA A 583 -18.55 -17.95 22.60
C ALA A 583 -19.96 -18.25 23.12
N THR A 584 -20.42 -19.50 22.95
CA THR A 584 -21.72 -19.97 23.47
C THR A 584 -21.78 -19.85 24.99
N SER A 585 -20.73 -20.26 25.69
CA SER A 585 -20.64 -20.17 27.16
C SER A 585 -20.67 -18.73 27.67
N ILE A 586 -20.01 -17.80 26.97
CA ILE A 586 -20.05 -16.37 27.31
C ILE A 586 -21.47 -15.84 27.09
N GLY A 587 -22.13 -16.17 25.97
CA GLY A 587 -23.51 -15.77 25.71
C GLY A 587 -24.48 -16.24 26.79
N LEU A 588 -24.39 -17.50 27.20
CA LEU A 588 -25.18 -18.06 28.32
C LEU A 588 -24.95 -17.28 29.63
N GLN A 589 -23.70 -16.84 29.91
CA GLN A 589 -23.36 -16.06 31.11
C GLN A 589 -23.84 -14.60 31.08
N TYR A 590 -24.19 -14.08 29.90
CA TYR A 590 -24.86 -12.79 29.72
C TYR A 590 -26.39 -12.92 29.64
N GLY A 591 -26.93 -14.13 29.78
CA GLY A 591 -28.37 -14.40 29.84
C GLY A 591 -29.03 -14.70 28.49
N VAL A 592 -28.25 -15.01 27.45
CA VAL A 592 -28.82 -15.46 26.16
C VAL A 592 -29.47 -16.84 26.37
N PRO A 593 -30.75 -17.05 26.00
CA PRO A 593 -31.41 -18.34 26.14
C PRO A 593 -30.72 -19.43 25.32
N LEU A 594 -30.64 -20.65 25.85
CA LEU A 594 -30.03 -21.78 25.14
C LEU A 594 -30.76 -22.11 23.83
N GLU A 595 -32.08 -21.94 23.79
CA GLU A 595 -32.92 -22.23 22.62
C GLU A 595 -32.48 -21.41 21.40
N GLU A 596 -32.09 -20.15 21.58
CA GLU A 596 -31.58 -19.28 20.51
C GLU A 596 -30.30 -19.82 19.86
N PHE A 597 -29.42 -20.47 20.65
CA PHE A 597 -28.22 -21.11 20.10
C PHE A 597 -28.50 -22.43 19.40
N VAL A 598 -29.64 -23.06 19.67
CA VAL A 598 -30.04 -24.34 19.07
C VAL A 598 -30.82 -24.12 17.78
N ASP A 599 -31.58 -23.02 17.71
CA ASP A 599 -32.43 -22.68 16.56
C ASP A 599 -31.70 -21.85 15.48
N ALA A 600 -30.58 -21.20 15.83
CA ALA A 600 -29.65 -20.53 14.90
C ALA A 600 -28.80 -21.53 14.10
#